data_AF-A0A7L4RFX6-F1
#
_entry.id   AF-A0A7L4RFX6-F1
#
_cell.length_a   1.000
_cell.length_b   1.000
_cell.length_c   1.000
_cell.angle_alpha   90.00
_cell.angle_beta   90.00
_cell.angle_gamma   90.00
#
_symmetry.space_group_name_H-M   'P 1'
#
loop_
_entity.id
_entity.type
_entity.pdbx_description
1 polymer ?
#
loop_
_entity_poly.entity_id
_entity_poly.type
_entity_poly.pdbx_seq_one_letter_code
_entity_poly.pdbx_strand_id
1 'polypeptide(L)'
;MLSGCAQQNEPMTQEKAVNFVKEQMQTDYPGAKTEVIDVKPQDGSWKITSKVIYGANTPCPNLSIVAYEYPAFGFVQRQENNITLNCQLLSCKGIANCTLGMPEEAIIASHKLNNISEINSFIDSFGYSNIRVDASSYDSYFERKTNTTYLFVWILNWNSPKANYSIRLILNQTGGKVLEKFVE
;
A
#
# COMPACT_ATOMS: atom_id res chain seq x y z
N MET A 1 42.78 26.53 31.05
CA MET A 1 42.65 25.16 30.54
C MET A 1 41.17 24.91 30.27
N LEU A 2 40.72 25.07 29.03
CA LEU A 2 39.35 24.79 28.61
C LEU A 2 39.33 23.37 28.06
N SER A 3 38.93 22.41 28.90
CA SER A 3 38.71 21.03 28.51
C SER A 3 37.38 20.96 27.77
N GLY A 4 37.43 21.11 26.45
CA GLY A 4 36.28 20.90 25.57
C GLY A 4 35.98 19.41 25.51
N CYS A 5 34.84 19.00 26.06
CA CYS A 5 34.32 17.65 25.94
C CYS A 5 34.14 17.32 24.46
N ALA A 6 34.97 16.41 23.94
CA ALA A 6 34.66 15.70 22.71
C ALA A 6 33.38 14.91 22.97
N GLN A 7 32.23 15.42 22.52
CA GLN A 7 31.05 14.58 22.33
C GLN A 7 31.47 13.50 21.34
N GLN A 8 31.72 12.29 21.84
CA GLN A 8 31.87 11.13 21.00
C GLN A 8 30.57 10.99 20.21
N ASN A 9 30.62 11.31 18.92
CA ASN A 9 29.53 11.05 18.00
C ASN A 9 29.31 9.55 17.99
N GLU A 10 28.32 9.08 18.75
CA GLU A 10 27.92 7.69 18.76
C GLU A 10 27.55 7.31 17.31
N PRO A 11 28.08 6.19 16.78
CA PRO A 11 27.82 5.80 15.41
C PRO A 11 26.31 5.60 15.19
N MET A 12 25.80 6.11 14.08
CA MET A 12 24.38 5.98 13.73
C MET A 12 24.04 4.51 13.45
N THR A 13 23.28 3.88 14.34
CA THR A 13 22.80 2.51 14.15
C THR A 13 21.60 2.48 13.18
N GLN A 14 21.36 1.32 12.57
CA GLN A 14 20.20 1.09 11.71
C GLN A 14 18.88 1.44 12.42
N GLU A 15 18.74 0.99 13.67
CA GLU A 15 17.54 1.23 14.47
C GLU A 15 17.29 2.72 14.73
N LYS A 16 18.36 3.46 15.10
CA LYS A 16 18.27 4.92 15.30
C LYS A 16 17.89 5.63 14.01
N ALA A 17 18.48 5.24 12.87
CA ALA A 17 18.13 5.79 11.57
C ALA A 17 16.67 5.52 11.20
N VAL A 18 16.18 4.29 11.40
CA VAL A 18 14.79 3.90 11.12
C VAL A 18 13.81 4.67 12.01
N ASN A 19 14.08 4.80 13.30
CA ASN A 19 13.20 5.52 14.22
C ASN A 19 13.13 7.01 13.86
N PHE A 20 14.27 7.63 13.56
CA PHE A 20 14.32 9.01 13.09
C PHE A 20 13.49 9.22 11.81
N VAL A 21 13.67 8.34 10.82
CA VAL A 21 12.89 8.42 9.57
C VAL A 21 11.40 8.22 9.84
N LYS A 22 11.00 7.29 10.70
CA LYS A 22 9.58 7.09 11.05
C LYS A 22 8.95 8.32 11.69
N GLU A 23 9.65 8.95 12.64
CA GLU A 23 9.19 10.19 13.28
C GLU A 23 9.03 11.33 12.28
N GLN A 24 10.01 11.50 11.39
CA GLN A 24 9.96 12.54 10.37
C GLN A 24 8.86 12.26 9.33
N MET A 25 8.67 11.00 8.92
CA MET A 25 7.57 10.61 8.03
C MET A 25 6.19 10.93 8.61
N GLN A 26 6.00 10.83 9.92
CA GLN A 26 4.74 11.23 10.57
C GLN A 26 4.50 12.74 10.46
N THR A 27 5.57 13.54 10.45
CA THR A 27 5.52 14.99 10.27
C THR A 27 5.28 15.37 8.81
N ASP A 28 5.96 14.71 7.87
CA ASP A 28 5.87 14.99 6.44
C ASP A 28 4.54 14.54 5.82
N TYR A 29 3.96 13.45 6.33
CA TYR A 29 2.74 12.82 5.79
C TYR A 29 1.65 12.70 6.86
N PRO A 30 1.10 13.83 7.35
CA PRO A 30 0.05 13.79 8.35
C PRO A 30 -1.17 13.03 7.82
N GLY A 31 -1.63 12.04 8.60
CA GLY A 31 -2.79 11.20 8.26
C GLY A 31 -2.52 10.08 7.26
N ALA A 32 -1.29 9.94 6.75
CA ALA A 32 -0.91 8.76 5.97
C ALA A 32 -0.54 7.58 6.88
N LYS A 33 -0.78 6.36 6.38
CA LYS A 33 -0.13 5.16 6.91
C LYS A 33 1.25 5.05 6.30
N THR A 34 2.28 4.99 7.13
CA THR A 34 3.68 4.88 6.71
C THR A 34 4.29 3.58 7.18
N GLU A 35 5.05 2.89 6.33
CA GLU A 35 5.73 1.65 6.69
C GLU A 35 7.07 1.54 5.98
N VAL A 36 8.11 1.19 6.72
CA VAL A 36 9.45 0.92 6.18
C VAL A 36 9.42 -0.46 5.56
N ILE A 37 9.80 -0.55 4.28
CA ILE A 37 9.77 -1.79 3.49
C ILE A 37 11.17 -2.35 3.19
N ASP A 38 12.20 -1.51 3.20
CA ASP A 38 13.59 -1.92 2.94
C ASP A 38 14.57 -0.99 3.66
N VAL A 39 15.67 -1.54 4.15
CA VAL A 39 16.75 -0.78 4.81
C VAL A 39 18.08 -1.36 4.38
N LYS A 40 18.92 -0.55 3.73
CA LYS A 40 20.23 -0.97 3.21
C LYS A 40 21.34 -0.04 3.71
N PRO A 41 22.50 -0.58 4.10
CA PRO A 41 23.67 0.27 4.37
C PRO A 41 24.18 0.89 3.06
N GLN A 42 24.61 2.14 3.10
CA GLN A 42 25.15 2.90 1.97
C GLN A 42 26.19 3.91 2.46
N ASP A 43 27.49 3.64 2.25
CA ASP A 43 28.62 4.56 2.49
C ASP A 43 28.55 5.35 3.81
N GLY A 44 28.41 4.65 4.94
CA GLY A 44 28.31 5.30 6.26
C GLY A 44 26.93 5.90 6.57
N SER A 45 25.93 5.61 5.74
CA SER A 45 24.52 5.93 5.92
C SER A 45 23.61 4.73 5.69
N TRP A 46 22.32 4.95 5.84
CA TRP A 46 21.25 3.99 5.59
C TRP A 46 20.33 4.53 4.51
N LYS A 47 20.12 3.75 3.46
CA LYS A 47 19.02 3.93 2.52
C LYS A 47 17.78 3.24 3.10
N ILE A 48 16.78 4.03 3.49
CA ILE A 48 15.53 3.57 4.08
C ILE A 48 14.41 3.83 3.08
N THR A 49 13.82 2.76 2.56
CA THR A 49 12.69 2.83 1.62
C THR A 49 11.40 2.56 2.37
N SER A 50 10.40 3.41 2.16
CA SER A 50 9.13 3.34 2.85
C SER A 50 7.96 3.53 1.90
N LYS A 51 6.83 2.92 2.24
CA LYS A 51 5.54 3.21 1.62
C LYS A 51 4.79 4.28 2.41
N VAL A 52 4.15 5.18 1.69
CA VAL A 52 3.25 6.23 2.22
C VAL A 52 1.89 6.02 1.57
N ILE A 53 0.87 5.78 2.39
CA ILE A 53 -0.45 5.41 1.91
C ILE A 53 -1.50 6.35 2.51
N TYR A 54 -2.21 7.07 1.66
CA TYR A 54 -3.42 7.81 2.05
C TYR A 54 -4.66 6.97 1.75
N GLY A 55 -5.53 6.83 2.75
CA GLY A 55 -6.79 6.10 2.60
C GLY A 55 -6.60 4.62 2.25
N ALA A 56 -5.67 3.93 2.93
CA ALA A 56 -5.27 2.53 2.64
C ALA A 56 -6.44 1.56 2.40
N ASN A 57 -7.52 1.70 3.20
CA ASN A 57 -8.69 0.82 3.11
C ASN A 57 -9.89 1.53 2.46
N THR A 58 -9.66 2.53 1.60
CA THR A 58 -10.72 3.23 0.84
C THR A 58 -10.77 2.69 -0.58
N PRO A 59 -11.81 2.98 -1.39
CA PRO A 59 -11.83 2.55 -2.79
C PRO A 59 -10.68 3.11 -3.64
N CYS A 60 -10.09 4.24 -3.25
CA CYS A 60 -9.03 4.92 -4.02
C CYS A 60 -7.84 5.28 -3.14
N PRO A 61 -7.09 4.28 -2.65
CA PRO A 61 -5.88 4.55 -1.90
C PRO A 61 -4.83 5.22 -2.80
N ASN A 62 -4.10 6.19 -2.26
CA ASN A 62 -2.91 6.75 -2.91
C ASN A 62 -1.66 6.19 -2.25
N LEU A 63 -0.86 5.46 -3.01
CA LEU A 63 0.37 4.81 -2.57
C LEU A 63 1.56 5.40 -3.30
N SER A 64 2.53 5.89 -2.54
CA SER A 64 3.85 6.31 -3.03
C SER A 64 4.97 5.61 -2.28
N ILE A 65 6.06 5.35 -2.98
CA ILE A 65 7.32 4.86 -2.41
C ILE A 65 8.29 6.03 -2.31
N VAL A 66 8.89 6.18 -1.14
CA VAL A 66 9.85 7.23 -0.83
C VAL A 66 11.09 6.61 -0.22
N ALA A 67 12.25 7.20 -0.51
CA ALA A 67 13.51 6.78 0.05
C ALA A 67 14.21 7.94 0.77
N TYR A 68 14.90 7.59 1.85
CA TYR A 68 15.69 8.47 2.68
C TYR A 68 17.12 7.95 2.76
N GLU A 69 18.10 8.84 2.66
CA GLU A 69 19.52 8.53 2.87
C GLU A 69 19.98 9.24 4.15
N TYR A 70 20.10 8.53 5.26
CA TYR A 70 20.40 9.13 6.57
C TYR A 70 21.56 8.40 7.29
N PRO A 71 22.53 9.11 7.92
CA PRO A 71 22.59 10.55 8.13
C PRO A 71 23.44 11.34 7.11
N ALA A 72 24.14 10.66 6.18
CA ALA A 72 25.24 11.26 5.40
C ALA A 72 24.87 12.51 4.59
N PHE A 73 23.64 12.62 4.09
CA PHE A 73 23.22 13.76 3.26
C PHE A 73 22.24 14.70 3.99
N GLY A 74 22.04 14.53 5.29
CA GLY A 74 20.89 15.09 5.98
C GLY A 74 19.59 14.38 5.57
N PHE A 75 18.46 14.85 6.07
CA PHE A 75 17.16 14.26 5.74
C PHE A 75 16.72 14.68 4.33
N VAL A 76 17.26 14.03 3.31
CA VAL A 76 16.88 14.26 1.91
C VAL A 76 15.86 13.21 1.51
N GLN A 77 14.60 13.65 1.42
CA GLN A 77 13.53 12.85 0.85
C GLN A 77 13.72 12.75 -0.67
N ARG A 78 13.74 11.53 -1.20
CA ARG A 78 13.60 11.29 -2.65
C ARG A 78 12.30 10.51 -2.88
N GLN A 79 11.35 11.13 -3.56
CA GLN A 79 10.18 10.41 -4.04
C GLN A 79 10.64 9.46 -5.14
N GLU A 80 10.52 8.16 -4.90
CA GLU A 80 10.97 7.16 -5.87
C GLU A 80 9.88 6.99 -6.93
N ASN A 81 8.65 6.65 -6.53
CA ASN A 81 7.55 6.40 -7.47
C ASN A 81 6.17 6.59 -6.83
N ASN A 82 5.20 7.06 -7.62
CA ASN A 82 3.78 6.91 -7.31
C ASN A 82 3.28 5.60 -7.91
N ILE A 83 2.78 4.71 -7.07
CA ILE A 83 2.22 3.42 -7.50
C ILE A 83 0.74 3.59 -7.84
N THR A 84 0.02 4.32 -6.98
CA THR A 84 -1.39 4.66 -7.20
C THR A 84 -1.64 6.14 -6.93
N LEU A 85 -2.48 6.77 -7.75
CA LEU A 85 -2.87 8.17 -7.59
C LEU A 85 -4.23 8.42 -8.23
N ASN A 86 -5.12 9.14 -7.53
CA ASN A 86 -6.44 9.54 -8.06
C ASN A 86 -7.24 8.36 -8.65
N CYS A 87 -7.30 7.25 -7.91
CA CYS A 87 -7.93 5.99 -8.34
C CYS A 87 -7.30 5.36 -9.60
N GLN A 88 -6.04 5.65 -9.94
CA GLN A 88 -5.34 5.07 -11.08
C GLN A 88 -4.18 4.18 -10.63
N LEU A 89 -3.97 3.07 -11.35
CA LEU A 89 -2.81 2.19 -11.22
C LEU A 89 -1.70 2.70 -12.13
N LEU A 90 -0.80 3.51 -11.59
CA LEU A 90 0.31 4.08 -12.36
C LEU A 90 1.36 3.01 -12.69
N SER A 91 1.58 2.06 -11.79
CA SER A 91 2.44 0.88 -11.97
C SER A 91 2.05 0.01 -13.15
N CYS A 92 0.75 -0.06 -13.49
CA CYS A 92 0.22 -0.92 -14.55
C CYS A 92 -0.04 -0.20 -15.88
N LYS A 93 0.26 1.09 -15.99
CA LYS A 93 -0.08 1.88 -17.18
C LYS A 93 0.68 1.39 -18.42
N GLY A 94 -0.05 0.83 -19.38
CA GLY A 94 0.52 0.32 -20.64
C GLY A 94 1.19 -1.05 -20.54
N ILE A 95 1.07 -1.75 -19.40
CA ILE A 95 1.66 -3.07 -19.19
C ILE A 95 0.54 -4.12 -19.26
N ALA A 96 0.60 -4.98 -20.28
CA ALA A 96 -0.28 -6.14 -20.35
C ALA A 96 0.09 -7.13 -19.23
N ASN A 97 -0.92 -7.71 -18.57
CA ASN A 97 -0.73 -8.66 -17.47
C ASN A 97 0.10 -8.11 -16.29
N CYS A 98 -0.10 -6.84 -15.93
CA CYS A 98 0.53 -6.25 -14.75
C CYS A 98 0.28 -7.09 -13.48
N THR A 99 1.32 -7.31 -12.67
CA THR A 99 1.20 -7.98 -11.36
C THR A 99 0.84 -6.96 -10.29
N LEU A 100 -0.25 -7.21 -9.57
CA LEU A 100 -0.70 -6.41 -8.44
C LEU A 100 0.06 -6.86 -7.19
N GLY A 101 1.12 -6.13 -6.83
CA GLY A 101 2.01 -6.50 -5.73
C GLY A 101 1.54 -6.00 -4.37
N MET A 102 0.70 -4.96 -4.35
CA MET A 102 0.26 -4.28 -3.13
C MET A 102 -1.27 -4.32 -2.98
N PRO A 103 -1.80 -4.34 -1.73
CA PRO A 103 -3.24 -4.35 -1.49
C PRO A 103 -3.93 -3.12 -2.09
N GLU A 104 -3.28 -1.96 -2.07
CA GLU A 104 -3.79 -0.72 -2.67
C GLU A 104 -4.02 -0.86 -4.19
N GLU A 105 -3.13 -1.59 -4.87
CA GLU A 105 -3.28 -1.88 -6.30
C GLU A 105 -4.46 -2.82 -6.55
N ALA A 106 -4.61 -3.85 -5.71
CA ALA A 106 -5.71 -4.80 -5.81
C ALA A 106 -7.08 -4.12 -5.62
N ILE A 107 -7.19 -3.20 -4.66
CA ILE A 107 -8.42 -2.45 -4.39
C ILE A 107 -8.84 -1.64 -5.62
N ILE A 108 -7.90 -0.89 -6.23
CA ILE A 108 -8.21 -0.09 -7.43
C ILE A 108 -8.53 -1.02 -8.61
N ALA A 109 -7.72 -2.06 -8.85
CA ALA A 109 -7.92 -3.01 -9.93
C ALA A 109 -9.32 -3.64 -9.89
N SER A 110 -9.78 -4.00 -8.70
CA SER A 110 -11.04 -4.71 -8.51
C SER A 110 -12.28 -3.91 -8.96
N HIS A 111 -12.21 -2.58 -9.09
CA HIS A 111 -13.36 -1.78 -9.56
C HIS A 111 -13.06 -0.91 -10.78
N LYS A 112 -11.79 -0.55 -11.05
CA LYS A 112 -11.41 0.25 -12.23
C LYS A 112 -11.00 -0.56 -13.45
N LEU A 113 -10.29 -1.69 -13.28
CA LEU A 113 -9.83 -2.49 -14.43
C LEU A 113 -10.92 -3.43 -14.96
N ASN A 114 -11.75 -3.96 -14.06
CA ASN A 114 -12.76 -4.96 -14.41
C ASN A 114 -14.13 -4.34 -14.77
N ASN A 115 -14.31 -3.04 -14.51
CA ASN A 115 -15.59 -2.34 -14.65
C ASN A 115 -16.78 -3.15 -14.08
N ILE A 116 -16.63 -3.67 -12.86
CA ILE A 116 -17.67 -4.48 -12.22
C ILE A 116 -18.82 -3.57 -11.82
N SER A 117 -19.95 -3.70 -12.51
CA SER A 117 -21.15 -2.91 -12.26
C SER A 117 -21.58 -2.94 -10.81
N GLU A 118 -21.45 -4.07 -10.13
CA GLU A 118 -21.91 -4.24 -8.75
C GLU A 118 -21.04 -3.48 -7.75
N ILE A 119 -19.72 -3.41 -7.95
CA ILE A 119 -18.86 -2.62 -7.08
C ILE A 119 -19.09 -1.13 -7.33
N ASN A 120 -19.23 -0.73 -8.59
CA ASN A 120 -19.56 0.66 -8.92
C ASN A 120 -20.91 1.05 -8.30
N SER A 121 -21.95 0.23 -8.46
CA SER A 121 -23.25 0.44 -7.81
C SER A 121 -23.16 0.45 -6.28
N PHE A 122 -22.32 -0.39 -5.67
CA PHE A 122 -22.10 -0.38 -4.22
C PHE A 122 -21.47 0.94 -3.76
N ILE A 123 -20.44 1.41 -4.47
CA ILE A 123 -19.79 2.69 -4.21
C ILE A 123 -20.76 3.85 -4.42
N ASP A 124 -21.54 3.84 -5.51
CA ASP A 124 -22.50 4.90 -5.83
C ASP A 124 -23.63 4.96 -4.80
N SER A 125 -24.10 3.80 -4.31
CA SER A 125 -25.19 3.70 -3.34
C SER A 125 -24.80 4.20 -1.95
N PHE A 126 -23.58 3.89 -1.50
CA PHE A 126 -23.14 4.18 -0.13
C PHE A 126 -22.15 5.35 -0.02
N GLY A 127 -21.56 5.78 -1.14
CA GLY A 127 -20.62 6.88 -1.26
C GLY A 127 -19.19 6.51 -0.82
N TYR A 128 -18.20 6.95 -1.61
CA TYR A 128 -16.77 6.68 -1.42
C TYR A 128 -16.26 6.81 0.03
N SER A 129 -16.71 7.83 0.77
CA SER A 129 -16.24 8.08 2.15
C SER A 129 -16.71 7.03 3.16
N ASN A 130 -17.82 6.34 2.87
CA ASN A 130 -18.41 5.32 3.73
C ASN A 130 -18.02 3.90 3.31
N ILE A 131 -17.25 3.73 2.25
CA ILE A 131 -16.76 2.41 1.86
C ILE A 131 -15.44 2.13 2.59
N ARG A 132 -15.30 0.89 3.05
CA ARG A 132 -14.03 0.32 3.47
C ARG A 132 -13.74 -0.93 2.62
N VAL A 133 -12.47 -1.18 2.39
CA VAL A 133 -12.01 -2.33 1.61
C VAL A 133 -10.80 -2.95 2.29
N ASP A 134 -10.90 -4.22 2.62
CA ASP A 134 -9.76 -5.01 3.10
C ASP A 134 -9.29 -5.94 1.99
N ALA A 135 -7.97 -6.00 1.77
CA ALA A 135 -7.36 -6.83 0.73
C ALA A 135 -6.28 -7.73 1.34
N SER A 136 -6.27 -9.01 0.97
CA SER A 136 -5.28 -9.99 1.43
C SER A 136 -4.84 -10.91 0.30
N SER A 137 -3.53 -11.12 0.17
CA SER A 137 -2.93 -11.95 -0.87
C SER A 137 -2.74 -13.38 -0.41
N TYR A 138 -2.94 -14.34 -1.32
CA TYR A 138 -2.72 -15.77 -1.09
C TYR A 138 -2.05 -16.41 -2.30
N ASP A 139 -1.03 -17.22 -2.06
CA ASP A 139 -0.45 -18.07 -3.12
C ASP A 139 -1.41 -19.19 -3.52
N SER A 140 -2.22 -19.67 -2.57
CA SER A 140 -3.29 -20.65 -2.78
C SER A 140 -4.46 -20.37 -1.84
N TYR A 141 -5.68 -20.31 -2.39
CA TYR A 141 -6.91 -20.06 -1.65
C TYR A 141 -8.01 -21.04 -2.08
N PHE A 142 -8.55 -21.81 -1.14
CA PHE A 142 -9.66 -22.73 -1.39
C PHE A 142 -11.00 -22.08 -1.04
N GLU A 143 -11.86 -21.89 -2.03
CA GLU A 143 -13.22 -21.38 -1.87
C GLU A 143 -14.20 -22.53 -1.70
N ARG A 144 -14.89 -22.57 -0.56
CA ARG A 144 -15.84 -23.63 -0.24
C ARG A 144 -17.11 -23.54 -1.07
N LYS A 145 -17.59 -22.33 -1.39
CA LYS A 145 -18.84 -22.12 -2.14
C LYS A 145 -18.75 -22.66 -3.57
N THR A 146 -17.59 -22.53 -4.22
CA THR A 146 -17.34 -23.02 -5.58
C THR A 146 -16.55 -24.33 -5.61
N ASN A 147 -16.14 -24.85 -4.45
CA ASN A 147 -15.26 -26.02 -4.32
C ASN A 147 -14.03 -25.94 -5.24
N THR A 148 -13.40 -24.77 -5.31
CA THR A 148 -12.30 -24.47 -6.26
C THR A 148 -11.09 -23.90 -5.51
N THR A 149 -9.89 -24.33 -5.90
CA THR A 149 -8.63 -23.74 -5.44
C THR A 149 -8.15 -22.72 -6.46
N TYR A 150 -7.94 -21.49 -6.01
CA TYR A 150 -7.34 -20.42 -6.80
C TYR A 150 -5.89 -20.23 -6.40
N LEU A 151 -5.03 -19.87 -7.36
CA LEU A 151 -3.61 -19.61 -7.14
C LEU A 151 -3.30 -18.14 -7.37
N PHE A 152 -2.38 -17.59 -6.56
CA PHE A 152 -1.89 -16.22 -6.67
C PHE A 152 -3.03 -15.20 -6.77
N VAL A 153 -3.85 -15.13 -5.71
CA VAL A 153 -5.05 -14.27 -5.69
C VAL A 153 -4.99 -13.21 -4.61
N TRP A 154 -5.75 -12.15 -4.84
CA TRP A 154 -6.20 -11.21 -3.83
C TRP A 154 -7.65 -11.54 -3.45
N ILE A 155 -7.92 -11.60 -2.15
CA ILE A 155 -9.28 -11.64 -1.61
C ILE A 155 -9.59 -10.23 -1.10
N LEU A 156 -10.65 -9.63 -1.64
CA LEU A 156 -11.09 -8.29 -1.27
C LEU A 156 -12.46 -8.33 -0.62
N ASN A 157 -12.64 -7.62 0.48
CA ASN A 157 -13.92 -7.47 1.16
C ASN A 157 -14.32 -6.00 1.14
N TRP A 158 -15.37 -5.69 0.38
CA TRP A 158 -15.98 -4.37 0.28
C TRP A 158 -17.13 -4.28 1.28
N ASN A 159 -17.03 -3.34 2.21
CA ASN A 159 -18.02 -3.12 3.26
C ASN A 159 -18.37 -1.63 3.41
N SER A 160 -19.52 -1.37 4.01
CA SER A 160 -19.94 -0.03 4.39
C SER A 160 -20.77 -0.08 5.66
N PRO A 161 -20.61 0.83 6.63
CA PRO A 161 -21.47 0.88 7.80
C PRO A 161 -22.92 1.28 7.45
N LYS A 162 -23.16 1.72 6.21
CA LYS A 162 -24.50 2.04 5.70
C LYS A 162 -25.16 0.88 4.95
N ALA A 163 -24.40 -0.18 4.63
CA ALA A 163 -24.89 -1.34 3.92
C ALA A 163 -25.29 -2.44 4.90
N ASN A 164 -26.35 -3.18 4.57
CA ASN A 164 -26.71 -4.42 5.26
C ASN A 164 -26.11 -5.67 4.59
N TYR A 165 -25.17 -5.49 3.67
CA TYR A 165 -24.44 -6.54 2.97
C TYR A 165 -23.01 -6.07 2.67
N SER A 166 -22.17 -7.02 2.31
CA SER A 166 -20.80 -6.83 1.84
C SER A 166 -20.60 -7.51 0.50
N ILE A 167 -19.56 -7.11 -0.23
CA ILE A 167 -19.17 -7.76 -1.47
C ILE A 167 -17.76 -8.31 -1.31
N ARG A 168 -17.61 -9.62 -1.46
CA ARG A 168 -16.31 -10.29 -1.48
C ARG A 168 -15.91 -10.63 -2.90
N LEU A 169 -14.66 -10.35 -3.26
CA LEU A 169 -14.09 -10.63 -4.57
C LEU A 169 -12.87 -11.54 -4.45
N ILE A 170 -12.72 -12.44 -5.40
CA ILE A 170 -11.48 -13.15 -5.66
C ILE A 170 -10.89 -12.58 -6.96
N LEU A 171 -9.70 -12.03 -6.88
CA LEU A 171 -9.02 -11.33 -7.97
C LEU A 171 -7.70 -12.02 -8.27
N ASN A 172 -7.38 -12.30 -9.53
CA ASN A 172 -6.06 -12.79 -9.91
C ASN A 172 -5.00 -11.68 -9.66
N GLN A 173 -3.87 -12.02 -9.06
CA GLN A 173 -2.74 -11.10 -8.90
C GLN A 173 -2.19 -10.63 -10.25
N THR A 174 -2.21 -11.49 -11.27
CA THR A 174 -1.74 -11.14 -12.61
C THR A 174 -2.89 -10.63 -13.48
N GLY A 175 -2.73 -9.43 -14.03
CA GLY A 175 -3.73 -8.77 -14.88
C GLY A 175 -4.98 -8.28 -14.15
N GLY A 176 -5.10 -8.55 -12.84
CA GLY A 176 -6.18 -8.04 -12.01
C GLY A 176 -7.55 -8.49 -12.46
N LYS A 177 -7.70 -9.71 -13.01
CA LYS A 177 -9.00 -10.22 -13.45
C LYS A 177 -9.82 -10.75 -12.27
N VAL A 178 -11.09 -10.37 -12.18
CA VAL A 178 -12.01 -10.97 -11.18
C VAL A 178 -12.33 -12.40 -11.57
N LEU A 179 -12.07 -13.31 -10.65
CA LEU A 179 -12.32 -14.74 -10.80
C LEU A 179 -13.68 -15.10 -10.22
N GLU A 180 -14.02 -14.59 -9.05
CA GLU A 180 -15.29 -14.83 -8.37
C GLU A 180 -15.79 -13.62 -7.59
N LYS A 181 -17.11 -13.59 -7.35
CA LYS A 181 -17.80 -12.57 -6.55
C LYS A 181 -18.87 -13.19 -5.67
N PHE A 182 -18.95 -12.73 -4.44
CA PHE A 182 -19.98 -13.10 -3.48
C PHE A 182 -20.61 -11.84 -2.88
N VAL A 183 -21.94 -11.84 -2.78
CA VAL A 183 -22.69 -10.85 -1.98
C VAL A 183 -23.08 -11.56 -0.68
N GLU A 184 -22.64 -11.03 0.46
CA GLU A 184 -22.74 -11.66 1.78
C GLU A 184 -23.43 -10.75 2.79
#